data_AF-A0A1H9PWL9-F1
#
_entry.id   AF-A0A1H9PWL9-F1
#
_cell.length_a   1.000
_cell.length_b   1.000
_cell.length_c   1.000
_cell.angle_alpha   90.00
_cell.angle_beta   90.00
_cell.angle_gamma   90.00
#
_symmetry.space_group_name_H-M   'P 1'
#
loop_
_entity.id
_entity.type
_entity.pdbx_description
1 polymer ?
#
loop_
_entity_poly.entity_id
_entity_poly.type
_entity_poly.pdbx_seq_one_letter_code
_entity_poly.pdbx_strand_id
1 'polypeptide(L)'
;MTPVSTTLTTELLLHRAGTKSYWRGLTYRDAVLSLRVHSRHVAARVRGGDDAAYAVELSWSGTHLVGACTCPHGSEGFFCKHCVAVGLVLLDRGETVPPPDAEDVELKDVLRALPAEVLRDLLHEQAARDLKLRARIISSL
;
A
#
# COMPACT_ATOMS: atom_id res chain seq x y z
N MET A 1 22.94 8.46 5.83
CA MET A 1 21.63 8.50 5.13
C MET A 1 20.73 9.42 5.92
N THR A 2 20.33 10.54 5.34
CA THR A 2 19.38 11.47 5.97
C THR A 2 18.04 10.75 6.14
N PRO A 3 17.40 10.78 7.32
CA PRO A 3 16.10 10.15 7.50
C PRO A 3 15.13 10.74 6.48
N VAL A 4 14.56 9.84 5.69
CA VAL A 4 13.60 10.16 4.66
C VAL A 4 12.27 10.42 5.36
N SER A 5 11.83 11.69 5.43
CA SER A 5 10.57 12.02 6.12
C SER A 5 9.39 11.41 5.36
N THR A 6 8.74 10.42 5.97
CA THR A 6 7.58 9.68 5.45
C THR A 6 6.40 9.89 6.39
N THR A 7 6.06 11.17 6.58
CA THR A 7 4.95 11.57 7.46
C THR A 7 3.70 11.77 6.63
N LEU A 8 2.62 11.09 6.99
CA LEU A 8 1.31 11.35 6.42
C LEU A 8 0.76 12.67 6.99
N THR A 9 0.35 13.60 6.13
CA THR A 9 -0.31 14.84 6.55
C THR A 9 -1.44 15.22 5.59
N THR A 10 -2.32 16.12 6.03
CA THR A 10 -3.37 16.71 5.17
C THR A 10 -2.78 17.43 3.96
N GLU A 11 -1.65 18.12 4.12
CA GLU A 11 -0.96 18.85 3.06
C GLU A 11 -0.37 17.88 2.02
N LEU A 12 0.18 16.75 2.47
CA LEU A 12 0.65 15.71 1.58
C LEU A 12 -0.50 15.11 0.77
N LEU A 13 -1.63 14.80 1.43
CA LEU A 13 -2.82 14.28 0.75
C LEU A 13 -3.35 15.28 -0.29
N LEU A 14 -3.38 16.57 0.04
CA LEU A 14 -3.75 17.64 -0.89
C LEU A 14 -2.78 17.71 -2.07
N HIS A 15 -1.47 17.67 -1.80
CA HIS A 15 -0.43 17.71 -2.83
C HIS A 15 -0.52 16.51 -3.78
N ARG A 16 -0.73 15.29 -3.24
CA ARG A 16 -0.83 14.07 -4.05
C ARG A 16 -2.08 14.01 -4.90
N ALA A 17 -3.22 14.43 -4.34
CA ALA A 17 -4.52 14.30 -5.00
C ALA A 17 -4.88 15.49 -5.90
N GLY A 18 -4.31 16.66 -5.62
CA GLY A 18 -4.79 17.93 -6.13
C GLY A 18 -6.11 18.38 -5.49
N THR A 19 -6.41 19.67 -5.63
CA THR A 19 -7.51 20.36 -4.95
C THR A 19 -8.87 19.68 -5.14
N LYS A 20 -9.23 19.34 -6.38
CA LYS A 20 -10.55 18.75 -6.70
C LYS A 20 -10.76 17.39 -6.01
N SER A 21 -9.79 16.49 -6.10
CA SER A 21 -9.88 15.16 -5.47
C SER A 21 -9.83 15.27 -3.95
N TYR A 22 -9.03 16.18 -3.41
CA TYR A 22 -8.92 16.41 -1.97
C TYR A 22 -10.24 16.86 -1.35
N TRP A 23 -10.87 17.91 -1.90
CA TRP A 23 -12.15 18.40 -1.39
C TRP A 23 -13.26 17.35 -1.44
N ARG A 24 -13.30 16.57 -2.53
CA ARG A 24 -14.22 15.43 -2.60
C ARG A 24 -13.87 14.33 -1.60
N GLY A 25 -12.59 14.12 -1.31
CA GLY A 25 -12.14 13.12 -0.33
C GLY A 25 -12.63 13.44 1.08
N LEU A 26 -12.68 14.73 1.45
CA LEU A 26 -13.21 15.15 2.76
C LEU A 26 -14.66 14.68 2.99
N THR A 27 -15.48 14.61 1.94
CA THR A 27 -16.88 14.18 2.04
C THR A 27 -17.07 12.66 2.00
N TYR A 28 -15.98 11.89 1.88
CA TYR A 28 -16.01 10.43 1.73
C TYR A 28 -15.44 9.68 2.95
N ARG A 29 -15.15 10.36 4.06
CA ARG A 29 -14.63 9.71 5.29
C ARG A 29 -15.59 8.63 5.81
N ASP A 30 -16.88 8.96 5.91
CA ASP A 30 -17.94 8.02 6.33
C ASP A 30 -18.24 6.93 5.29
N ALA A 31 -17.68 7.05 4.08
CA ALA A 31 -17.77 6.03 3.05
C ALA A 31 -16.65 4.98 3.15
N VAL A 32 -15.67 5.15 4.05
CA VAL A 32 -14.64 4.13 4.31
C VAL A 32 -15.27 2.99 5.12
N LEU A 33 -15.57 1.89 4.44
CA LEU A 33 -16.28 0.73 4.98
C LEU A 33 -15.40 -0.14 5.87
N SER A 34 -14.14 -0.29 5.48
CA SER A 34 -13.14 -1.05 6.22
C SER A 34 -11.76 -0.49 5.95
N LEU A 35 -10.89 -0.53 6.94
CA LEU A 35 -9.50 -0.09 6.85
C LEU A 35 -8.65 -1.00 7.74
N ARG A 36 -7.54 -1.48 7.19
CA ARG A 36 -6.54 -2.27 7.89
C ARG A 36 -5.14 -1.76 7.56
N VAL A 37 -4.35 -1.51 8.60
CA VAL A 37 -2.92 -1.24 8.48
C VAL A 37 -2.19 -2.58 8.50
N HIS A 38 -1.45 -2.87 7.43
CA HIS A 38 -0.52 -4.00 7.32
C HIS A 38 0.90 -3.53 7.64
N SER A 39 1.89 -4.42 7.71
CA SER A 39 3.27 -3.98 8.04
C SER A 39 3.89 -3.02 7.02
N ARG A 40 3.47 -3.06 5.75
CA ARG A 40 4.08 -2.26 4.66
C ARG A 40 3.14 -1.36 3.88
N HIS A 41 1.84 -1.47 4.13
CA HIS A 41 0.82 -0.71 3.41
C HIS A 41 -0.47 -0.62 4.23
N VAL A 42 -1.41 0.17 3.76
CA VAL A 42 -2.78 0.22 4.27
C VAL A 42 -3.70 -0.29 3.19
N ALA A 43 -4.61 -1.20 3.54
CA ALA A 43 -5.66 -1.69 2.66
C ALA A 43 -7.03 -1.23 3.18
N ALA A 44 -7.90 -0.76 2.29
CA ALA A 44 -9.22 -0.27 2.63
C ALA A 44 -10.27 -0.60 1.56
N ARG A 45 -11.54 -0.55 1.97
CA ARG A 45 -12.68 -0.54 1.05
C ARG A 45 -13.49 0.73 1.25
N VAL A 46 -13.80 1.41 0.16
CA VAL A 46 -14.53 2.69 0.17
C VAL A 46 -15.76 2.58 -0.72
N ARG A 47 -16.94 2.90 -0.17
CA ARG A 47 -18.19 2.94 -0.93
C ARG A 47 -18.09 3.99 -2.05
N GLY A 48 -18.40 3.57 -3.27
CA GLY A 48 -18.54 4.43 -4.45
C GLY A 48 -19.88 5.17 -4.48
N GLY A 49 -20.11 5.93 -5.55
CA GLY A 49 -21.41 6.57 -5.79
C GLY A 49 -22.49 5.60 -6.24
N ASP A 50 -22.11 4.48 -6.85
CA ASP A 50 -23.01 3.51 -7.49
C ASP A 50 -23.17 2.22 -6.64
N ASP A 51 -23.13 2.35 -5.30
CA ASP A 51 -23.13 1.25 -4.31
C ASP A 51 -21.99 0.21 -4.41
N ALA A 52 -21.13 0.28 -5.43
CA ALA A 52 -19.93 -0.55 -5.53
C ALA A 52 -18.83 -0.09 -4.56
N ALA A 53 -18.18 -1.02 -3.86
CA ALA A 53 -17.04 -0.71 -2.98
C ALA A 53 -15.70 -0.88 -3.72
N TYR A 54 -14.92 0.20 -3.78
CA TYR A 54 -13.59 0.22 -4.38
C TYR A 54 -12.53 -0.21 -3.36
N ALA A 55 -11.58 -1.03 -3.80
CA ALA A 55 -10.40 -1.38 -3.02
C ALA A 55 -9.38 -0.25 -3.15
N VAL A 56 -8.80 0.16 -2.02
CA VAL A 56 -7.80 1.22 -1.91
C VAL A 56 -6.59 0.68 -1.19
N GLU A 57 -5.41 0.94 -1.73
CA GLU A 57 -4.14 0.70 -1.06
C GLU A 57 -3.33 1.99 -0.97
N LEU A 58 -2.77 2.28 0.21
CA LEU A 58 -1.80 3.35 0.41
C LEU A 58 -0.47 2.75 0.87
N SER A 59 0.63 3.18 0.25
CA SER A 59 1.99 2.73 0.59
C SER A 59 3.00 3.81 0.26
N TRP A 60 4.25 3.65 0.71
CA TRP A 60 5.34 4.53 0.32
C TRP A 60 6.23 3.88 -0.74
N SER A 61 6.59 4.66 -1.75
CA SER A 61 7.69 4.36 -2.69
C SER A 61 8.80 5.37 -2.45
N GLY A 62 9.78 5.01 -1.61
CA GLY A 62 10.74 5.98 -1.06
C GLY A 62 10.02 7.05 -0.24
N THR A 63 10.21 8.33 -0.59
CA THR A 63 9.47 9.47 0.00
C THR A 63 8.06 9.65 -0.55
N HIS A 64 7.67 8.94 -1.61
CA HIS A 64 6.45 9.26 -2.34
C HIS A 64 5.29 8.42 -1.82
N LEU A 65 4.25 9.10 -1.33
CA LEU A 65 3.00 8.44 -1.00
C LEU A 65 2.30 8.00 -2.29
N VAL A 66 2.15 6.69 -2.43
CA VAL A 66 1.45 6.03 -3.53
C VAL A 66 0.06 5.64 -3.05
N GLY A 67 -0.92 5.83 -3.93
CA GLY A 67 -2.29 5.39 -3.70
C GLY A 67 -2.80 4.65 -4.92
N ALA A 68 -3.18 3.38 -4.75
CA ALA A 68 -3.86 2.60 -5.76
C ALA A 68 -5.34 2.49 -5.39
N CYS A 69 -6.23 2.65 -6.36
CA CYS A 69 -7.67 2.53 -6.13
C CYS A 69 -8.34 1.94 -7.36
N THR A 70 -9.26 0.98 -7.15
CA THR A 70 -9.96 0.30 -8.25
C THR A 70 -11.09 1.13 -8.87
N CYS A 71 -11.29 2.39 -8.47
CA CYS A 71 -12.24 3.28 -9.12
C CYS A 71 -11.71 3.80 -10.48
N PRO A 72 -12.57 4.25 -11.41
CA PRO A 72 -12.14 4.66 -12.76
C PRO A 72 -10.95 5.65 -12.77
N HIS A 73 -11.03 6.70 -11.93
CA HIS A 73 -9.95 7.68 -11.82
C HIS A 73 -8.67 7.09 -11.20
N GLY A 74 -8.81 6.14 -10.27
CA GLY A 74 -7.66 5.47 -9.66
C GLY A 74 -7.00 4.45 -10.59
N SER A 75 -7.77 3.76 -11.43
CA SER A 75 -7.24 2.81 -12.42
C SER A 75 -6.41 3.49 -13.52
N GLU A 76 -6.60 4.78 -13.73
CA GLU A 76 -5.75 5.61 -14.59
C GLU A 76 -4.43 6.04 -13.90
N GLY A 77 -4.20 5.62 -12.65
CA GLY A 77 -3.00 5.93 -11.87
C GLY A 77 -3.09 7.20 -11.03
N PHE A 78 -4.25 7.87 -10.99
CA PHE A 78 -4.40 9.09 -10.20
C PHE A 78 -4.67 8.81 -8.72
N PHE A 79 -4.10 9.67 -7.86
CA PHE A 79 -4.42 9.68 -6.44
C PHE A 79 -5.83 10.25 -6.23
N CYS A 80 -6.83 9.37 -6.22
CA CYS A 80 -8.23 9.75 -6.24
C CYS A 80 -8.77 10.18 -4.87
N LYS A 81 -10.01 10.68 -4.85
CA LYS A 81 -10.73 11.04 -3.61
C LYS A 81 -10.84 9.90 -2.58
N HIS A 82 -10.89 8.64 -3.02
CA HIS A 82 -10.97 7.50 -2.09
C HIS A 82 -9.63 7.29 -1.38
N CYS A 83 -8.50 7.49 -2.07
CA CYS A 83 -7.17 7.49 -1.46
C CYS A 83 -7.05 8.61 -0.41
N VAL A 84 -7.60 9.80 -0.72
CA VAL A 84 -7.68 10.91 0.26
C VAL A 84 -8.52 10.52 1.47
N ALA A 85 -9.72 10.00 1.26
CA ALA A 85 -10.61 9.60 2.36
C ALA A 85 -9.94 8.59 3.30
N VAL A 86 -9.26 7.57 2.76
CA VAL A 86 -8.49 6.60 3.54
C VAL A 86 -7.36 7.27 4.33
N GLY A 87 -6.59 8.15 3.68
CA GLY A 87 -5.52 8.90 4.34
C GLY A 87 -6.02 9.77 5.48
N LEU A 88 -7.18 10.41 5.31
CA LEU A 88 -7.80 11.23 6.34
C LEU A 88 -8.32 10.39 7.51
N VAL A 89 -8.93 9.23 7.24
CA VAL A 89 -9.39 8.31 8.30
C VAL A 89 -8.22 7.75 9.11
N LEU A 90 -7.06 7.49 8.48
CA LEU A 90 -5.83 7.14 9.23
C LEU A 90 -5.45 8.26 10.21
N LEU A 91 -5.39 9.51 9.74
CA LEU A 91 -5.05 10.66 10.57
C LEU A 91 -6.03 10.83 11.74
N ASP A 92 -7.33 10.65 11.50
CA ASP A 92 -8.36 10.73 12.55
C ASP A 92 -8.18 9.63 13.62
N ARG A 93 -7.65 8.46 13.24
CA ARG A 93 -7.34 7.34 14.14
C ARG A 93 -5.99 7.49 14.85
N GLY A 94 -5.19 8.51 14.52
CA GLY A 94 -3.80 8.61 14.96
C GLY A 94 -2.88 7.55 14.35
N GLU A 95 -3.31 6.93 13.25
CA GLU A 95 -2.54 5.95 12.48
C GLU A 95 -1.84 6.62 11.28
N THR A 96 -0.87 5.93 10.69
CA THR A 96 -0.16 6.39 9.49
C THR A 96 0.05 5.23 8.52
N VAL A 97 0.50 5.55 7.30
CA VAL A 97 0.99 4.54 6.36
C VAL A 97 2.37 4.07 6.83
N PRO A 98 2.58 2.76 7.04
CA PRO A 98 3.86 2.22 7.50
C PRO A 98 5.01 2.65 6.59
N PRO A 99 6.17 3.03 7.14
CA PRO A 99 7.27 3.56 6.34
C PRO A 99 7.82 2.54 5.33
N PRO A 100 8.49 2.98 4.27
CA PRO A 100 8.95 2.10 3.17
C PRO A 100 9.93 1.01 3.61
N ASP A 101 10.68 1.26 4.69
CA ASP A 101 11.65 0.37 5.31
C ASP A 101 11.07 -0.44 6.49
N ALA A 102 9.76 -0.38 6.72
CA ALA A 102 9.09 -1.23 7.69
C ALA A 102 9.34 -2.71 7.38
N GLU A 103 9.55 -3.49 8.43
CA GLU A 103 9.74 -4.93 8.33
C GLU A 103 8.47 -5.60 7.81
N ASP A 104 8.61 -6.48 6.82
CA ASP A 104 7.48 -7.26 6.27
C ASP A 104 7.11 -8.42 7.20
N VAL A 105 6.44 -8.11 8.31
CA VAL A 105 6.13 -9.09 9.36
C VAL A 105 5.18 -10.16 8.84
N GLU A 106 4.12 -9.80 8.11
CA GLU A 106 3.18 -10.78 7.58
C GLU A 106 3.86 -11.75 6.60
N LEU A 107 4.69 -11.26 5.69
CA LEU A 107 5.43 -12.16 4.79
C LEU A 107 6.40 -13.04 5.58
N LYS A 108 7.13 -12.49 6.55
CA LYS A 108 8.04 -13.26 7.40
C LYS A 108 7.33 -14.38 8.14
N ASP A 109 6.15 -14.10 8.71
CA ASP A 109 5.39 -15.09 9.45
C ASP A 109 4.81 -16.18 8.53
N VAL A 110 4.33 -15.80 7.34
CA VAL A 110 3.92 -16.79 6.32
C VAL A 110 5.10 -17.67 5.91
N LEU A 111 6.27 -17.08 5.62
CA LEU A 111 7.47 -17.83 5.24
C LEU A 111 7.93 -18.78 6.35
N ARG A 112 7.80 -18.39 7.63
CA ARG A 112 8.11 -19.27 8.77
C ARG A 112 7.13 -20.43 8.91
N ALA A 113 5.86 -20.20 8.59
CA ALA A 113 4.80 -21.20 8.72
C ALA A 113 4.78 -22.21 7.56
N LEU A 114 5.33 -21.84 6.39
CA LEU A 114 5.34 -22.72 5.22
C LEU A 114 6.33 -23.90 5.38
N PRO A 115 5.96 -25.10 4.92
CA PRO A 115 6.89 -26.23 4.85
C PRO A 115 8.10 -25.94 3.97
N ALA A 116 9.25 -26.50 4.33
CA ALA A 116 10.52 -26.22 3.67
C ALA A 116 10.56 -26.66 2.19
N GLU A 117 9.79 -27.68 1.82
CA GLU A 117 9.62 -28.14 0.44
C GLU A 117 8.87 -27.11 -0.41
N VAL A 118 7.77 -26.53 0.12
CA VAL A 118 7.00 -25.49 -0.58
C VAL A 118 7.88 -24.26 -0.84
N LEU A 119 8.69 -23.86 0.15
CA LEU A 119 9.64 -22.76 -0.02
C LEU A 119 10.69 -23.06 -1.09
N ARG A 120 11.22 -24.28 -1.14
CA ARG A 120 12.21 -24.71 -2.14
C ARG A 120 11.61 -24.70 -3.55
N ASP A 121 10.39 -25.19 -3.71
CA ASP A 121 9.69 -25.22 -4.99
C ASP A 121 9.42 -23.79 -5.49
N LEU A 122 8.89 -22.91 -4.63
CA LEU A 122 8.68 -21.50 -4.95
C LEU A 122 9.99 -20.79 -5.36
N LEU A 123 11.07 -21.02 -4.61
CA LEU A 123 12.38 -20.44 -4.93
C LEU A 123 12.92 -20.96 -6.27
N HIS A 124 12.76 -22.26 -6.55
CA HIS A 124 13.17 -22.85 -7.81
C HIS A 124 12.38 -22.27 -8.99
N GLU A 125 11.05 -22.16 -8.87
CA GLU A 125 10.19 -21.55 -9.89
C GLU A 125 10.57 -20.10 -10.21
N GLN A 126 10.83 -19.28 -9.19
CA GLN A 126 11.25 -17.89 -9.39
C GLN A 126 12.66 -17.81 -9.99
N ALA A 127 13.61 -18.61 -9.49
CA ALA A 127 14.98 -18.64 -10.01
C ALA A 127 15.07 -19.15 -11.46
N ALA A 128 14.14 -20.00 -11.91
CA ALA A 128 14.06 -20.42 -13.30
C ALA A 128 13.76 -19.26 -14.26
N ARG A 129 13.14 -18.17 -13.77
CA ARG A 129 12.72 -17.00 -14.56
C ARG A 129 13.56 -15.75 -14.28
N ASP A 130 14.33 -15.73 -13.19
CA ASP A 130 15.20 -14.63 -12.79
C ASP A 130 16.67 -15.08 -12.67
N LEU A 131 17.48 -14.71 -13.67
CA LEU A 131 18.91 -15.05 -13.72
C LEU A 131 19.71 -14.44 -12.57
N LYS A 132 19.32 -13.26 -12.06
CA LYS A 132 20.01 -12.62 -10.93
C LYS A 132 19.73 -13.38 -9.65
N LEU A 133 18.46 -13.74 -9.42
CA LEU A 133 18.08 -14.57 -8.27
C LEU A 133 18.78 -15.92 -8.33
N ARG A 134 18.79 -16.58 -9.50
CA ARG A 134 19.47 -17.86 -9.71
C ARG A 134 20.96 -17.79 -9.35
N ALA A 135 21.67 -16.79 -9.86
CA ALA A 135 23.09 -16.62 -9.57
C ALA A 135 23.34 -16.42 -8.06
N ARG A 136 22.52 -15.59 -7.41
CA ARG A 136 22.60 -15.33 -5.97
C ARG A 136 22.37 -16.59 -5.13
N ILE A 137 21.42 -17.45 -5.50
CA ILE A 137 21.16 -18.71 -4.78
C ILE A 137 22.37 -19.64 -4.90
N ILE A 138 22.92 -19.81 -6.11
CA ILE A 138 24.07 -20.68 -6.34
C ILE A 138 25.31 -20.21 -5.59
N SER A 139 25.53 -18.89 -5.51
CA SER A 139 26.66 -18.31 -4.77
C SER A 139 26.47 -18.26 -3.25
N SER A 140 25.34 -18.76 -2.73
CA SER A 140 25.09 -18.82 -1.28
C SER A 140 25.56 -20.14 -0.64
N LEU A 141 26.23 -21.00 -1.43
CA LEU A 141 26.97 -22.19 -1.01
C LEU A 141 28.46 -21.84 -0.87
#